data_AF-A0A6N7MCB0-F1
#
_entry.id   AF-A0A6N7MCB0-F1
#
_cell.length_a   1.000
_cell.length_b   1.000
_cell.length_c   1.000
_cell.angle_alpha   90.00
_cell.angle_beta   90.00
_cell.angle_gamma   90.00
#
_symmetry.space_group_name_H-M   'P 1'
#
loop_
_entity.id
_entity.type
_entity.pdbx_description
1 polymer ?
#
loop_
_entity_poly.entity_id
_entity_poly.type
_entity_poly.pdbx_seq_one_letter_code
_entity_poly.pdbx_strand_id
1 'polypeptide(L)'
;MIVKSAAKIAEKWARVTPERTVDYEEGVKNPAKDWEKETIAAEARFEAGIKDAIARKAFSKGVKKVGTSKQQSKTILKGIPRWPEGVRGAEDDMLKGMEPVVKTLEALTLPERYPTGDPRNIKRVEAIQQALHKMKTG
;
A
#
# COMPACT_ATOMS: atom_id res chain seq x y z
N MET A 1 16.72 -34.83 -21.16
CA MET A 1 16.13 -34.41 -19.86
C MET A 1 14.61 -34.48 -19.99
N ILE A 2 13.94 -35.32 -19.20
CA ILE A 2 12.47 -35.45 -19.22
C ILE A 2 11.91 -34.51 -18.16
N VAL A 3 11.11 -33.52 -18.57
CA VAL A 3 10.46 -32.54 -17.68
C VAL A 3 8.95 -32.65 -17.85
N LYS A 4 8.21 -32.63 -16.73
CA LYS A 4 6.74 -32.65 -16.76
C LYS A 4 6.20 -31.41 -17.48
N SER A 5 5.01 -31.53 -18.08
CA SER A 5 4.36 -30.36 -18.70
C SER A 5 4.06 -29.28 -17.67
N ALA A 6 4.05 -28.02 -18.11
CA ALA A 6 3.71 -26.87 -17.27
C ALA A 6 2.34 -27.05 -16.59
N ALA A 7 1.36 -27.63 -17.30
CA ALA A 7 0.04 -27.94 -16.75
C ALA A 7 0.11 -28.92 -15.57
N LYS A 8 0.90 -29.99 -15.69
CA LYS A 8 1.07 -30.97 -14.60
C LYS A 8 1.84 -30.41 -13.41
N ILE A 9 2.78 -29.49 -13.65
CA ILE A 9 3.47 -28.77 -12.57
C ILE A 9 2.49 -27.84 -11.86
N ALA A 10 1.69 -27.08 -12.60
CA ALA A 10 0.69 -26.15 -12.05
C ALA A 10 -0.40 -26.88 -11.25
N GLU A 11 -0.90 -28.01 -11.75
CA GLU A 11 -1.89 -28.86 -11.06
C GLU A 11 -1.35 -29.35 -9.72
N LYS A 12 -0.13 -29.90 -9.69
CA LYS A 12 0.51 -30.33 -8.44
C LYS A 12 0.67 -29.14 -7.48
N TRP A 13 1.20 -28.01 -7.96
CA TRP A 13 1.45 -26.83 -7.13
C TRP A 13 0.16 -26.28 -6.51
N ALA A 14 -0.91 -26.18 -7.30
CA ALA A 14 -2.20 -25.68 -6.83
C ALA A 14 -2.82 -26.59 -5.76
N ARG A 15 -2.60 -27.90 -5.85
CA ARG A 15 -3.10 -28.87 -4.86
C ARG A 15 -2.30 -28.85 -3.56
N VAL A 16 -0.97 -28.88 -3.63
CA VAL A 16 -0.13 -29.14 -2.43
C VAL A 16 0.34 -27.88 -1.69
N THR A 17 0.32 -26.70 -2.33
CA THR A 17 0.83 -25.47 -1.69
C THR A 17 -0.11 -24.93 -0.60
N PRO A 18 -1.45 -24.95 -0.76
CA PRO A 18 -2.36 -24.50 0.29
C PRO A 18 -2.23 -25.29 1.61
N GLU A 19 -1.89 -26.58 1.51
CA GLU A 19 -1.69 -27.47 2.67
C GLU A 19 -0.50 -27.03 3.55
N ARG A 20 0.38 -26.16 3.05
CA ARG A 20 1.59 -25.66 3.74
C ARG A 20 1.39 -24.32 4.43
N THR A 21 0.15 -23.97 4.77
CA THR A 21 -0.16 -22.68 5.42
C THR A 21 0.57 -22.55 6.76
N VAL A 22 0.69 -23.64 7.53
CA VAL A 22 1.41 -23.65 8.81
C VAL A 22 2.91 -23.37 8.61
N ASP A 23 3.56 -24.07 7.68
CA ASP A 23 4.98 -23.83 7.35
C ASP A 23 5.22 -22.38 6.90
N TYR A 24 4.30 -21.83 6.12
CA TYR A 24 4.36 -20.44 5.66
C TYR A 24 4.26 -19.45 6.82
N GLU A 25 3.32 -19.66 7.74
CA GLU A 25 3.14 -18.82 8.93
C GLU A 25 4.37 -18.89 9.85
N GLU A 26 4.92 -20.08 10.09
CA GLU A 26 6.12 -20.28 10.91
C GLU A 26 7.32 -19.55 10.32
N GLY A 27 7.52 -19.65 9.00
CA GLY A 27 8.62 -18.98 8.31
C GLY A 27 8.51 -17.44 8.34
N VAL A 28 7.30 -16.89 8.36
CA VAL A 28 7.06 -15.44 8.53
C VAL A 28 7.31 -15.00 9.97
N LYS A 29 6.89 -15.80 10.96
CA LYS A 29 7.09 -15.49 12.39
C LYS A 29 8.54 -15.63 12.84
N ASN A 30 9.28 -16.58 12.28
CA ASN A 30 10.65 -16.90 12.66
C ASN A 30 11.60 -16.85 11.45
N PRO A 31 11.81 -15.68 10.84
CA PRO A 31 12.58 -15.60 9.62
C PRO A 31 14.06 -15.85 9.89
N ALA A 32 14.71 -16.67 9.06
CA ALA A 32 16.16 -16.94 9.15
C ALA A 32 17.02 -15.67 8.93
N LYS A 33 16.45 -14.67 8.25
CA LYS A 33 17.02 -13.34 8.08
C LYS A 33 15.93 -12.30 8.28
N ASP A 34 16.24 -11.26 9.04
CA ASP A 34 15.32 -10.16 9.24
C ASP A 34 14.97 -9.46 7.91
N TRP A 35 13.67 -9.24 7.69
CA TRP A 35 13.19 -8.70 6.43
C TRP A 35 13.61 -7.24 6.22
N GLU A 36 13.47 -6.40 7.26
CA GLU A 36 13.76 -4.97 7.17
C GLU A 36 15.25 -4.74 6.87
N LYS A 37 16.12 -5.37 7.66
CA LYS A 37 17.57 -5.28 7.52
C LYS A 37 18.06 -5.71 6.13
N GLU A 38 17.61 -6.86 5.65
CA GLU A 38 18.05 -7.36 4.34
C GLU A 38 17.48 -6.52 3.19
N THR A 39 16.26 -5.99 3.34
CA THR A 39 15.64 -5.10 2.33
C THR A 39 16.40 -3.79 2.23
N ILE A 40 16.76 -3.16 3.35
CA ILE A 40 17.60 -1.95 3.38
C ILE A 40 18.96 -2.24 2.75
N ALA A 41 19.60 -3.36 3.11
CA ALA A 41 20.90 -3.74 2.54
C ALA A 41 20.85 -4.00 1.02
N ALA A 42 19.67 -4.17 0.43
CA ALA A 42 19.47 -4.39 -0.99
C ALA A 42 19.23 -3.09 -1.79
N GLU A 43 19.18 -1.91 -1.16
CA GLU A 43 18.81 -0.63 -1.79
C GLU A 43 19.57 -0.36 -3.10
N ALA A 44 20.90 -0.45 -3.09
CA ALA A 44 21.71 -0.23 -4.29
C ALA A 44 21.38 -1.22 -5.45
N ARG A 45 21.04 -2.48 -5.11
CA ARG A 45 20.65 -3.49 -6.11
C ARG A 45 19.25 -3.21 -6.65
N PHE A 46 18.34 -2.74 -5.79
CA PHE A 46 17.01 -2.30 -6.19
C PHE A 46 17.10 -1.14 -7.17
N GLU A 47 17.88 -0.10 -6.87
CA GLU A 47 18.07 1.04 -7.76
C GLU A 47 18.58 0.65 -9.15
N ALA A 48 19.62 -0.19 -9.20
CA ALA A 48 20.18 -0.67 -10.44
C ALA A 48 19.13 -1.43 -11.28
N GLY A 49 18.35 -2.30 -10.62
CA GLY A 49 17.27 -3.05 -11.28
C GLY A 49 16.15 -2.16 -11.83
N ILE A 50 15.79 -1.09 -11.11
CA ILE A 50 14.79 -0.11 -11.58
C ILE A 50 15.30 0.63 -12.82
N LYS A 51 16.57 1.07 -12.82
CA LYS A 51 17.19 1.74 -13.98
C LYS A 51 17.16 0.85 -15.23
N ASP A 52 17.51 -0.43 -15.10
CA ASP A 52 17.41 -1.41 -16.20
C ASP A 52 15.96 -1.58 -16.68
N ALA A 53 15.02 -1.76 -15.74
CA ALA A 53 13.61 -1.96 -16.07
C ALA A 53 13.01 -0.77 -16.84
N ILE A 54 13.40 0.46 -16.47
CA ILE A 54 13.05 1.68 -17.19
C ILE A 54 13.64 1.65 -18.60
N ALA A 55 14.95 1.40 -18.72
CA ALA A 55 15.65 1.38 -20.01
C ALA A 55 15.00 0.41 -21.01
N ARG A 56 14.61 -0.79 -20.56
CA ARG A 56 13.95 -1.80 -21.40
C ARG A 56 12.44 -1.64 -21.54
N LYS A 57 11.85 -0.57 -20.98
CA LYS A 57 10.40 -0.28 -20.96
C LYS A 57 9.58 -1.44 -20.38
N ALA A 58 10.07 -2.06 -19.30
CA ALA A 58 9.47 -3.25 -18.71
C ALA A 58 8.03 -3.03 -18.24
N PHE A 59 7.77 -1.85 -17.65
CA PHE A 59 6.45 -1.50 -17.10
C PHE A 59 5.35 -1.53 -18.16
N SER A 60 5.48 -0.75 -19.24
CA SER A 60 4.43 -0.64 -20.27
C SER A 60 4.25 -1.97 -21.03
N LYS A 61 5.32 -2.73 -21.24
CA LYS A 61 5.25 -4.09 -21.80
C LYS A 61 4.47 -5.04 -20.88
N GLY A 62 4.72 -4.98 -19.57
CA GLY A 62 3.99 -5.77 -18.58
C GLY A 62 2.50 -5.42 -18.52
N VAL A 63 2.16 -4.13 -18.51
CA VAL A 63 0.77 -3.64 -18.54
C VAL A 63 0.04 -4.15 -19.79
N LYS A 64 0.66 -4.01 -20.97
CA LYS A 64 0.09 -4.52 -22.24
C LYS A 64 -0.11 -6.04 -22.22
N LYS A 65 0.81 -6.79 -21.62
CA LYS A 65 0.71 -8.26 -21.50
C LYS A 65 -0.46 -8.69 -20.62
N VAL A 66 -0.78 -7.93 -19.58
CA VAL A 66 -1.90 -8.25 -18.67
C VAL A 66 -3.22 -7.77 -19.26
N GLY A 67 -3.28 -6.51 -19.70
CA GLY A 67 -4.48 -5.87 -20.22
C GLY A 67 -5.56 -5.59 -19.17
N THR A 68 -6.54 -4.76 -19.54
CA THR A 68 -7.62 -4.31 -18.64
C THR A 68 -8.47 -5.48 -18.13
N SER A 69 -8.85 -6.41 -19.00
CA SER A 69 -9.74 -7.52 -18.63
C SER A 69 -9.18 -8.39 -17.49
N LYS A 70 -7.90 -8.76 -17.57
CA LYS A 70 -7.25 -9.55 -16.53
C LYS A 70 -7.11 -8.77 -15.22
N GLN A 71 -6.81 -7.47 -15.30
CA GLN A 71 -6.76 -6.60 -14.13
C GLN A 71 -8.13 -6.50 -13.45
N GLN A 72 -9.20 -6.27 -14.20
CA GLN A 72 -10.57 -6.20 -13.67
C GLN A 72 -10.98 -7.52 -13.01
N SER A 73 -10.78 -8.65 -13.69
CA SER A 73 -11.08 -9.97 -13.15
C SER A 73 -10.36 -10.25 -11.83
N LYS A 74 -9.05 -9.95 -11.75
CA LYS A 74 -8.29 -10.15 -10.49
C LYS A 74 -8.73 -9.19 -9.38
N THR A 75 -9.08 -7.96 -9.72
CA THR A 75 -9.55 -6.97 -8.73
C THR A 75 -10.90 -7.38 -8.15
N ILE A 76 -11.85 -7.77 -8.99
CA ILE A 76 -13.19 -8.18 -8.57
C ILE A 76 -13.13 -9.49 -7.75
N LEU A 77 -12.39 -10.49 -8.24
CA LEU A 77 -12.41 -11.82 -7.62
C LEU A 77 -11.49 -11.96 -6.39
N LYS A 78 -10.50 -11.08 -6.22
CA LYS A 78 -9.52 -11.18 -5.13
C LYS A 78 -9.35 -9.90 -4.34
N GLY A 79 -9.27 -8.76 -5.03
CA GLY A 79 -9.05 -7.46 -4.40
C GLY A 79 -10.24 -7.05 -3.52
N ILE A 80 -11.44 -7.01 -4.09
CA ILE A 80 -12.66 -6.60 -3.38
C ILE A 80 -12.93 -7.49 -2.14
N PRO A 81 -12.83 -8.83 -2.20
CA PRO A 81 -13.00 -9.66 -1.01
C PRO A 81 -11.99 -9.40 0.11
N ARG A 82 -10.72 -9.10 -0.23
CA ARG A 82 -9.64 -8.88 0.76
C ARG A 82 -9.62 -7.48 1.35
N TRP A 83 -10.19 -6.50 0.63
CA TRP A 83 -10.11 -5.08 1.01
C TRP A 83 -10.72 -4.79 2.39
N PRO A 84 -11.95 -5.25 2.74
CA PRO A 84 -12.51 -4.98 4.06
C PRO A 84 -11.71 -5.57 5.23
N GLU A 85 -11.13 -6.77 5.04
CA GLU A 85 -10.29 -7.40 6.06
C GLU A 85 -8.99 -6.63 6.28
N GLY A 86 -8.34 -6.21 5.19
CA GLY A 86 -7.15 -5.36 5.27
C GLY A 86 -7.44 -4.01 5.95
N VAL A 87 -8.58 -3.38 5.64
CA VAL A 87 -8.98 -2.12 6.28
C VAL A 87 -9.21 -2.29 7.78
N ARG A 88 -9.91 -3.34 8.21
CA ARG A 88 -10.10 -3.63 9.65
C ARG A 88 -8.78 -3.91 10.36
N GLY A 89 -7.87 -4.64 9.72
CA GLY A 89 -6.54 -4.92 10.27
C GLY A 89 -5.65 -3.68 10.42
N ALA A 90 -5.95 -2.60 9.69
CA ALA A 90 -5.18 -1.35 9.68
C ALA A 90 -5.82 -0.22 10.52
N GLU A 91 -6.81 -0.53 11.37
CA GLU A 91 -7.49 0.48 12.19
C GLU A 91 -6.52 1.25 13.10
N ASP A 92 -5.58 0.54 13.74
CA ASP A 92 -4.56 1.15 14.61
C ASP A 92 -3.57 2.02 13.84
N ASP A 93 -3.20 1.63 12.61
CA ASP A 93 -2.36 2.46 11.74
C ASP A 93 -3.08 3.76 11.32
N MET A 94 -4.37 3.66 11.02
CA MET A 94 -5.21 4.83 10.72
C MET A 94 -5.36 5.74 11.93
N LEU A 95 -5.55 5.17 13.13
CA LEU A 95 -5.60 5.92 14.39
C LEU A 95 -4.30 6.70 14.59
N LYS A 96 -3.14 6.03 14.54
CA LYS A 96 -1.81 6.64 14.69
C LYS A 96 -1.54 7.73 13.65
N GLY A 97 -1.93 7.50 12.39
CA GLY A 97 -1.77 8.47 11.31
C GLY A 97 -2.64 9.72 11.48
N MET A 98 -3.85 9.56 12.04
CA MET A 98 -4.80 10.65 12.22
C MET A 98 -4.64 11.40 13.55
N GLU A 99 -4.03 10.78 14.56
CA GLU A 99 -3.87 11.39 15.88
C GLU A 99 -3.18 12.78 15.84
N PRO A 100 -2.08 13.01 15.09
CA PRO A 100 -1.48 14.34 14.99
C PRO A 100 -2.39 15.37 14.33
N VAL A 101 -3.19 14.93 13.34
CA VAL A 101 -4.15 15.79 12.62
C VAL A 101 -5.23 16.25 13.59
N VAL A 102 -5.82 15.32 14.33
CA VAL A 102 -6.88 15.61 15.31
C VAL A 102 -6.35 16.54 16.40
N LYS A 103 -5.19 16.23 17.01
CA LYS A 103 -4.57 17.09 18.02
C LYS A 103 -4.29 18.51 17.52
N THR A 104 -3.84 18.65 16.26
CA THR A 104 -3.60 19.97 15.64
C THR A 104 -4.89 20.77 15.50
N LEU A 105 -5.98 20.12 15.09
CA LEU A 105 -7.28 20.76 14.92
C LEU A 105 -7.93 21.11 16.27
N GLU A 106 -7.79 20.26 17.29
CA GLU A 106 -8.30 20.50 18.65
C GLU A 106 -7.62 21.70 19.32
N ALA A 107 -6.33 21.91 19.05
CA ALA A 107 -5.58 23.05 19.56
C ALA A 107 -5.87 24.36 18.80
N LEU A 108 -6.55 24.30 17.64
CA LEU A 108 -6.73 25.46 16.77
C LEU A 108 -7.93 26.32 17.20
N THR A 109 -7.66 27.58 17.55
CA THR A 109 -8.71 28.58 17.72
C THR A 109 -9.01 29.24 16.37
N LEU A 110 -10.25 29.06 15.87
CA LEU A 110 -10.66 29.61 14.59
C LEU A 110 -11.10 31.09 14.72
N PRO A 111 -10.83 31.94 13.71
CA PRO A 111 -11.37 33.30 13.64
C PRO A 111 -12.90 33.34 13.74
N GLU A 112 -13.45 34.48 14.15
CA GLU A 112 -14.90 34.68 14.27
C GLU A 112 -15.68 34.21 13.02
N ARG A 113 -16.83 33.59 13.23
CA ARG A 113 -17.71 33.11 12.16
C ARG A 113 -18.74 34.19 11.81
N TYR A 114 -18.82 34.52 10.53
CA TYR A 114 -19.73 35.50 9.95
C TYR A 114 -20.93 34.81 9.28
N PRO A 115 -21.98 35.55 8.86
CA PRO A 115 -23.15 34.99 8.17
C PRO A 115 -22.77 34.09 6.98
N THR A 116 -23.62 33.10 6.69
CA THR A 116 -23.40 32.16 5.58
C THR A 116 -23.17 32.92 4.27
N GLY A 117 -22.10 32.58 3.55
CA GLY A 117 -21.72 33.22 2.30
C GLY A 117 -20.83 34.46 2.46
N ASP A 118 -20.58 34.94 3.69
CA ASP A 118 -19.64 36.04 3.90
C ASP A 118 -18.20 35.62 3.53
N PRO A 119 -17.52 36.35 2.62
CA PRO A 119 -16.17 36.01 2.18
C PRO A 119 -15.14 35.90 3.33
N ARG A 120 -15.34 36.61 4.45
CA ARG A 120 -14.44 36.57 5.61
C ARG A 120 -14.37 35.18 6.25
N ASN A 121 -15.39 34.34 6.07
CA ASN A 121 -15.38 32.96 6.57
C ASN A 121 -14.26 32.11 5.95
N ILE A 122 -13.72 32.48 4.79
CA ILE A 122 -12.58 31.80 4.16
C ILE A 122 -11.34 31.83 5.07
N LYS A 123 -11.16 32.88 5.87
CA LYS A 123 -10.04 32.99 6.83
C LYS A 123 -10.00 31.84 7.84
N ARG A 124 -11.15 31.21 8.14
CA ARG A 124 -11.21 30.02 8.99
C ARG A 124 -10.64 28.79 8.29
N VAL A 125 -10.89 28.64 6.99
CA VAL A 125 -10.31 27.55 6.18
C VAL A 125 -8.81 27.76 6.00
N GLU A 126 -8.38 29.00 5.77
CA GLU A 126 -6.97 29.37 5.70
C GLU A 126 -6.22 28.99 6.99
N ALA A 127 -6.77 29.32 8.16
CA ALA A 127 -6.18 28.95 9.45
C ALA A 127 -6.02 27.43 9.63
N ILE A 128 -7.03 26.64 9.22
CA ILE A 128 -6.96 25.16 9.25
C ILE A 128 -5.87 24.65 8.31
N GLN A 129 -5.84 25.16 7.07
CA GLN A 129 -4.87 24.74 6.07
C GLN A 129 -3.44 25.03 6.52
N GLN A 130 -3.18 26.23 7.05
CA GLN A 130 -1.86 26.62 7.54
C GLN A 130 -1.42 25.74 8.71
N ALA A 131 -2.32 25.47 9.66
CA ALA A 131 -2.03 24.62 10.82
C ALA A 131 -1.68 23.18 10.39
N LEU A 132 -2.49 22.58 9.52
CA LEU A 132 -2.24 21.21 9.03
C LEU A 132 -1.01 21.13 8.12
N HIS A 133 -0.75 22.16 7.31
CA HIS A 133 0.45 22.22 6.48
C HIS A 133 1.70 22.28 7.33
N LYS A 134 1.72 23.16 8.34
CA LYS A 134 2.81 23.25 9.31
C LYS A 134 3.04 21.93 10.04
N MET A 135 1.98 21.27 10.52
CA MET A 135 2.07 19.93 11.13
C MET A 135 2.75 18.91 10.19
N LYS A 136 2.46 18.96 8.89
CA LYS A 136 3.03 18.03 7.90
C LYS A 136 4.50 18.32 7.58
N THR A 137 4.92 19.59 7.55
CA THR A 137 6.25 20.00 7.08
C THR A 137 7.27 20.29 8.18
N GLY A 138 6.83 20.52 9.43
CA GLY A 138 7.65 21.01 10.53
C GLY A 138 7.63 22.52 10.64
#